data_AF-A0A7U0N8L4-F1
#
_entry.id   AF-A0A7U0N8L4-F1
#
_cell.length_a   1.000
_cell.length_b   1.000
_cell.length_c   1.000
_cell.angle_alpha   90.00
_cell.angle_beta   90.00
_cell.angle_gamma   90.00
#
_symmetry.space_group_name_H-M   'P 1'
#
loop_
_entity.id
_entity.type
_entity.pdbx_description
1 polymer ?
#
loop_
_entity_poly.entity_id
_entity_poly.type
_entity_poly.pdbx_seq_one_letter_code
_entity_poly.pdbx_strand_id
1 'polypeptide(L)'
;MDTFRVESKKITSYGMFLKEPPRPPRLAGNTGALHSHDLEIEGEKLSFLALGSQQWVFKSDIVSFENKIENGYKKIIKDTIVTIDRNGNLVSRGNRDFKTQLRSAPARLPGSRREQKD
;
A
#
# COMPACT_ATOMS: atom_id res chain seq x y z
N MET A 1 -18.53 13.40 -6.56
CA MET A 1 -17.07 13.26 -6.54
C MET A 1 -16.70 12.48 -7.77
N ASP A 2 -15.88 13.06 -8.64
CA ASP A 2 -15.55 12.41 -9.90
C ASP A 2 -14.53 11.30 -9.65
N THR A 3 -14.87 10.11 -10.13
CA THR A 3 -14.00 8.94 -10.14
C THR A 3 -13.50 8.75 -11.55
N PHE A 4 -12.19 8.52 -11.69
CA PHE A 4 -11.55 8.25 -12.96
C PHE A 4 -11.13 6.79 -12.96
N ARG A 5 -11.43 6.11 -14.07
CA ARG A 5 -11.11 4.71 -14.23
C ARG A 5 -9.86 4.56 -15.08
N VAL A 6 -8.89 3.82 -14.54
CA VAL A 6 -7.67 3.43 -15.24
C VAL A 6 -7.82 1.98 -15.63
N GLU A 7 -7.69 1.68 -16.92
CA GLU A 7 -7.85 0.32 -17.43
C GLU A 7 -6.58 -0.18 -18.12
N SER A 8 -6.21 -1.41 -17.76
CA SER A 8 -5.19 -2.22 -18.43
C SER A 8 -3.84 -1.52 -18.61
N LYS A 9 -3.36 -0.87 -17.55
CA LYS A 9 -2.05 -0.18 -17.55
C LYS A 9 -0.97 -1.01 -16.87
N LYS A 10 0.28 -0.76 -17.25
CA LYS A 10 1.46 -1.29 -16.54
C LYS A 10 2.05 -0.21 -15.66
N ILE A 11 2.61 -0.63 -14.54
CA ILE A 11 3.30 0.28 -13.63
C ILE A 11 4.77 0.44 -14.04
N THR A 12 5.29 1.65 -13.93
CA THR A 12 6.70 1.99 -14.12
C THR A 12 7.49 1.71 -12.84
N SER A 13 6.93 2.12 -11.70
CA SER A 13 7.53 1.96 -10.38
C SER A 13 6.47 1.69 -9.30
N TYR A 14 6.91 1.06 -8.22
CA TYR A 14 6.11 0.80 -7.03
C TYR A 14 6.95 1.21 -5.82
N GLY A 15 6.39 2.08 -4.99
CA GLY A 15 6.95 2.53 -3.74
C GLY A 15 6.03 2.19 -2.58
N MET A 16 6.61 2.04 -1.40
CA MET A 16 5.84 1.77 -0.20
C MET A 16 6.49 2.47 0.99
N PHE A 17 5.67 3.20 1.74
CA PHE A 17 6.11 4.04 2.85
C PHE A 17 5.26 3.78 4.09
N LEU A 18 5.90 3.47 5.21
CA LEU A 18 5.22 3.33 6.49
C LEU A 18 4.60 4.66 6.92
N LYS A 19 3.30 4.65 7.27
CA LYS A 19 2.57 5.84 7.74
C LYS A 19 2.27 5.82 9.24
N GLU A 20 2.17 4.63 9.84
CA GLU A 20 2.04 4.51 11.29
C GLU A 20 3.41 4.54 11.99
N PRO A 21 3.47 4.97 13.26
CA PRO A 21 4.68 4.86 14.05
C PRO A 21 5.24 3.42 14.06
N PRO A 22 6.57 3.24 13.90
CA PRO A 22 7.19 1.93 13.86
C PRO A 22 7.06 1.22 15.21
N ARG A 23 6.96 -0.11 15.16
CA ARG A 23 6.84 -0.97 16.34
C ARG A 23 7.88 -2.10 16.26
N PRO A 24 8.51 -2.46 17.39
CA PRO A 24 9.50 -3.53 17.40
C PRO A 24 8.90 -4.89 17.03
N PRO A 25 9.68 -5.82 16.43
CA PRO A 25 9.21 -7.13 16.00
C PRO A 25 8.51 -7.95 17.09
N ARG A 26 9.00 -7.85 18.34
CA ARG A 26 8.44 -8.54 19.53
C ARG A 26 6.98 -8.20 19.79
N LEU A 27 6.52 -7.05 19.34
CA LEU A 27 5.15 -6.60 19.51
C LEU A 27 4.37 -6.66 18.18
N ALA A 28 4.56 -7.73 17.42
CA ALA A 28 4.02 -7.98 16.08
C ALA A 28 4.59 -7.08 14.96
N GLY A 29 5.57 -6.22 15.25
CA GLY A 29 6.24 -5.40 14.25
C GLY A 29 5.30 -4.49 13.44
N ASN A 30 5.65 -4.29 12.17
CA ASN A 30 4.93 -3.42 11.23
C ASN A 30 4.11 -4.17 10.18
N THR A 31 3.97 -5.49 10.30
CA THR A 31 3.27 -6.32 9.31
C THR A 31 1.80 -5.94 9.11
N GLY A 32 1.14 -5.44 10.16
CA GLY A 32 -0.23 -4.91 10.12
C GLY A 32 -0.30 -3.38 10.24
N ALA A 33 0.81 -2.68 9.97
CA ALA A 33 0.84 -1.23 10.03
C ALA A 33 0.25 -0.60 8.76
N LEU A 34 -0.26 0.63 8.86
CA LEU A 34 -0.71 1.35 7.67
C LEU A 34 0.48 1.84 6.84
N HIS A 35 0.45 1.55 5.54
CA HIS A 35 1.44 1.99 4.56
C HIS A 35 0.75 2.79 3.46
N SER A 36 1.47 3.78 2.93
CA SER A 36 1.18 4.38 1.63
C SER A 36 1.84 3.52 0.57
N HIS A 37 1.05 3.09 -0.40
CA HIS A 37 1.49 2.39 -1.59
C HIS A 37 1.39 3.37 -2.74
N ASP A 38 2.54 3.66 -3.33
CA ASP A 38 2.70 4.68 -4.36
C ASP A 38 3.01 3.96 -5.67
N LEU A 39 2.26 4.25 -6.71
CA LEU A 39 2.42 3.68 -8.04
C LEU A 39 2.70 4.79 -9.04
N GLU A 40 3.55 4.49 -10.00
CA GLU A 40 3.80 5.37 -11.12
C GLU A 40 3.32 4.70 -12.39
N ILE A 41 2.44 5.36 -13.13
CA ILE A 41 1.90 4.90 -14.40
C ILE A 41 1.99 6.07 -15.38
N GLU A 42 2.72 5.87 -16.49
CA GLU A 42 2.83 6.88 -17.56
C GLU A 42 3.32 8.27 -17.07
N GLY A 43 4.16 8.30 -16.03
CA GLY A 43 4.68 9.53 -15.42
C GLY A 43 3.75 10.17 -14.38
N GLU A 44 2.57 9.60 -14.17
CA GLU A 44 1.64 10.03 -13.12
C GLU A 44 1.86 9.23 -11.83
N LYS A 45 1.96 9.96 -10.71
CA LYS A 45 2.05 9.36 -9.38
C LYS A 45 0.66 9.21 -8.78
N LEU A 46 0.32 7.99 -8.42
CA LEU A 46 -0.91 7.59 -7.77
C LEU A 46 -0.57 6.96 -6.43
N SER A 47 -1.44 7.12 -5.44
CA SER A 47 -1.20 6.51 -4.13
C SER A 47 -2.46 5.98 -3.47
N PHE A 48 -2.31 5.00 -2.60
CA PHE A 48 -3.38 4.55 -1.71
C PHE A 48 -2.84 4.09 -0.37
N LEU A 49 -3.72 4.02 0.63
CA LEU A 49 -3.38 3.52 1.95
C LEU A 49 -3.87 2.09 2.09
N ALA A 50 -2.99 1.17 2.48
CA ALA A 50 -3.34 -0.21 2.80
C ALA A 50 -2.50 -0.75 3.95
N LEU A 51 -2.97 -1.83 4.55
CA LEU A 51 -2.26 -2.47 5.64
C LEU A 51 -1.10 -3.32 5.11
N GLY A 52 -0.05 -3.37 5.92
CA GLY A 52 1.11 -4.18 5.67
C GLY A 52 1.93 -3.77 4.46
N SER A 53 3.01 -4.52 4.28
CA SER A 53 4.04 -4.22 3.30
C SER A 53 3.96 -5.06 2.01
N GLN A 54 2.86 -5.77 1.84
CA GLN A 54 2.66 -6.62 0.68
C GLN A 54 2.46 -5.77 -0.57
N GLN A 55 3.21 -6.09 -1.62
CA GLN A 55 3.08 -5.43 -2.90
C GLN A 55 1.79 -5.88 -3.60
N TRP A 56 1.00 -4.92 -4.09
CA TRP A 56 -0.27 -5.19 -4.76
C TRP A 56 -0.09 -5.45 -6.27
N VAL A 57 0.87 -4.77 -6.90
CA VAL A 57 1.09 -4.81 -8.34
C VAL A 57 2.58 -4.90 -8.62
N PHE A 58 2.99 -5.84 -9.47
CA PHE A 58 4.35 -5.94 -9.98
C PHE A 58 4.45 -5.34 -11.39
N LYS A 59 5.67 -4.97 -11.81
CA LYS A 59 5.93 -4.38 -13.13
C LYS A 59 5.51 -5.27 -14.30
N SER A 60 5.47 -6.59 -14.10
CA SER A 60 5.04 -7.55 -15.10
C SER A 60 3.53 -7.62 -15.30
N ASP A 61 2.76 -7.11 -14.34
CA ASP A 61 1.32 -7.24 -14.33
C ASP A 61 0.64 -6.10 -15.08
N ILE A 62 -0.61 -6.34 -15.43
CA ILE A 62 -1.53 -5.36 -15.97
C ILE A 62 -2.54 -5.03 -14.88
N VAL A 63 -2.74 -3.75 -14.57
CA VAL A 63 -3.62 -3.30 -13.50
C VAL A 63 -4.74 -2.41 -14.04
N SER A 64 -5.93 -2.59 -13.48
CA SER A 64 -7.09 -1.72 -13.65
C SER A 64 -7.62 -1.31 -12.28
N PHE A 65 -7.99 -0.04 -12.11
CA PHE A 65 -8.53 0.46 -10.85
C PHE A 65 -9.27 1.78 -11.06
N GLU A 66 -10.03 2.18 -10.05
CA GLU A 66 -10.63 3.50 -9.98
C GLU A 66 -9.80 4.39 -9.05
N ASN A 67 -9.64 5.65 -9.44
CA ASN A 67 -9.01 6.68 -8.64
C ASN A 67 -9.93 7.88 -8.48
N LYS A 68 -9.67 8.67 -7.45
CA LYS A 68 -10.34 9.95 -7.20
C LYS A 68 -9.28 11.01 -6.98
N ILE A 69 -9.58 12.24 -7.38
CA ILE A 69 -8.72 13.39 -7.09
C ILE A 69 -9.15 13.96 -5.74
N GLU A 70 -8.24 13.96 -4.77
CA GLU A 70 -8.47 14.52 -3.45
C GLU A 70 -7.32 15.48 -3.12
N ASN A 71 -7.63 16.76 -2.90
CA ASN A 71 -6.64 17.82 -2.65
C ASN A 71 -5.54 17.92 -3.72
N GLY A 72 -5.87 17.68 -4.99
CA GLY A 72 -4.91 17.69 -6.11
C GLY A 72 -4.10 16.41 -6.27
N TYR A 73 -4.25 15.42 -5.37
CA TYR A 73 -3.58 14.13 -5.45
C TYR A 73 -4.51 13.05 -5.98
N LYS A 74 -4.02 12.23 -6.91
CA LYS A 74 -4.76 11.07 -7.42
C LYS A 74 -4.64 9.91 -6.43
N LYS A 75 -5.73 9.65 -5.70
CA LYS A 75 -5.82 8.54 -4.76
C LYS A 75 -6.56 7.36 -5.37
N ILE A 76 -5.94 6.18 -5.32
CA ILE A 76 -6.55 4.94 -5.81
C ILE A 76 -7.54 4.42 -4.77
N ILE A 77 -8.68 3.93 -5.24
CA ILE A 77 -9.63 3.17 -4.42
C ILE A 77 -9.13 1.73 -4.39
N LYS A 78 -8.49 1.33 -3.29
CA LYS A 78 -7.77 0.04 -3.20
C LYS A 78 -8.65 -1.18 -3.52
N ASP A 79 -9.93 -1.13 -3.17
CA ASP A 79 -10.86 -2.26 -3.32
C ASP A 79 -11.26 -2.51 -4.78
N THR A 80 -11.04 -1.54 -5.67
CA THR A 80 -11.28 -1.68 -7.10
C THR A 80 -10.03 -2.11 -7.88
N ILE A 81 -8.90 -2.33 -7.19
CA ILE A 81 -7.67 -2.79 -7.83
C ILE A 81 -7.83 -4.23 -8.30
N VAL A 82 -7.84 -4.39 -9.61
CA VAL A 82 -7.82 -5.66 -10.32
C VAL A 82 -6.47 -5.80 -11.01
N THR A 83 -5.80 -6.93 -10.80
CA THR A 83 -4.49 -7.21 -11.39
C THR A 83 -4.55 -8.48 -12.21
N ILE A 84 -4.00 -8.43 -13.42
CA ILE A 84 -3.84 -9.56 -14.33
C ILE A 84 -2.35 -9.88 -14.39
N ASP A 85 -1.98 -11.11 -14.07
CA ASP A 85 -0.59 -11.55 -14.12
C ASP A 85 -0.09 -11.70 -15.57
N ARG A 86 1.20 -12.00 -15.73
CA ARG A 86 1.80 -12.24 -17.05
C ARG A 86 1.14 -13.40 -17.82
N ASN A 87 0.53 -14.35 -17.12
CA ASN A 87 -0.13 -15.51 -17.71
C ASN A 87 -1.59 -15.21 -18.10
N GLY A 88 -2.10 -14.00 -17.85
CA GLY A 88 -3.47 -13.60 -18.12
C GLY A 88 -4.46 -13.95 -17.01
N ASN A 89 -4.00 -14.42 -15.85
CA ASN A 89 -4.88 -14.77 -14.73
C ASN A 89 -5.20 -13.55 -13.88
N LEU A 90 -6.45 -13.47 -13.41
CA LEU A 90 -6.85 -12.50 -12.39
C LEU A 90 -6.22 -12.89 -11.05
N VAL A 91 -5.41 -11.99 -10.49
CA VAL A 91 -4.73 -12.20 -9.21
C VAL A 91 -5.09 -11.09 -8.24
N SER A 92 -5.50 -11.50 -7.05
CA SER A 92 -5.77 -10.63 -5.92
C SER A 92 -4.54 -10.64 -4.99
N ARG A 93 -3.77 -9.54 -4.99
CA ARG A 93 -2.58 -9.38 -4.12
C ARG A 93 -2.76 -8.26 -3.11
N GLY A 94 -1.90 -8.25 -2.10
CA GLY A 94 -1.93 -7.26 -1.03
C GLY A 94 -3.00 -7.51 0.01
N ASN A 95 -2.82 -6.91 1.19
CA ASN A 95 -3.74 -7.04 2.31
C ASN A 95 -4.92 -6.06 2.16
N ARG A 96 -6.12 -6.61 1.97
CA ARG A 96 -7.40 -5.86 1.86
C ARG A 96 -8.10 -5.62 3.19
N ASP A 97 -7.55 -6.13 4.29
CA ASP A 97 -8.14 -5.95 5.61
C ASP A 97 -8.22 -4.46 5.95
N PHE A 98 -9.09 -4.18 6.91
CA PHE A 98 -9.20 -2.86 7.52
C PHE A 98 -8.81 -2.96 8.98
N LYS A 99 -8.31 -1.85 9.51
CA LYS A 99 -7.90 -1.74 10.90
C LYS A 99 -8.78 -0.71 11.58
N THR A 100 -9.51 -1.12 12.62
CA THR A 100 -10.44 -0.26 13.34
C THR A 100 -9.75 0.89 14.05
N GLN A 101 -8.52 0.67 14.54
CA GLN A 101 -7.78 1.68 15.29
C GLN A 101 -6.35 1.84 14.74
N LEU A 102 -6.04 3.05 14.27
CA LEU A 102 -4.69 3.41 13.85
C LEU A 102 -3.80 3.73 15.06
N ARG A 103 -2.50 3.47 14.91
CA ARG A 103 -1.48 3.82 15.88
C ARG A 103 -1.24 5.33 15.84
N SER A 104 -1.40 6.01 16.97
CA SER A 104 -1.14 7.44 17.11
C SER A 104 0.20 7.75 17.79
N ALA A 105 0.69 6.85 18.65
CA ALA A 105 1.91 7.05 19.43
C ALA A 105 3.02 6.05 19.04
N PRO A 106 4.30 6.47 19.07
CA PRO A 106 5.42 5.55 18.92
C PRO A 106 5.44 4.53 20.06
N ALA A 107 5.94 3.33 19.76
CA ALA A 107 6.21 2.36 20.81
C ALA A 107 7.23 2.96 21.79
N ARG A 108 7.00 2.78 23.09
CA ARG A 108 8.02 3.13 24.09
C ARG A 108 9.30 2.40 23.74
N LEU A 109 10.44 3.09 23.88
CA LEU A 109 11.74 2.47 23.72
C LEU A 109 11.78 1.21 24.59
N PRO A 110 12.34 0.10 24.07
CA PRO A 110 12.50 -1.09 24.88
C PRO A 110 13.24 -0.76 26.16
N GLY A 111 12.79 -1.33 27.28
CA GLY A 111 13.46 -1.16 28.57
C GLY A 111 14.86 -1.77 28.61
N SER A 112 15.21 -2.61 27.62
CA SER A 112 16.50 -3.30 27.53
C SER A 112 17.15 -3.17 26.14
N ARG A 113 18.46 -2.91 26.13
CA ARG A 113 19.32 -2.86 24.93
C ARG A 113 19.27 -4.16 24.09
N ARG A 114 18.95 -5.30 24.71
CA ARG A 114 18.80 -6.61 24.04
C ARG A 114 17.58 -6.71 23.13
N GLU A 115 16.66 -5.75 23.22
CA GLU A 115 15.44 -5.70 22.43
C GLU A 115 15.55 -4.76 21.22
N GLN A 116 16.62 -3.95 21.16
CA GLN A 116 17.04 -3.24 19.95
C GLN A 116 17.86 -4.23 19.11
N LYS A 117 17.20 -5.01 18.25
CA LYS A 117 17.89 -5.74 17.19
C LYS A 117 17.79 -4.93 15.90
N ASP A 118 18.95 -4.70 15.27
CA ASP A 118 19.12 -4.08 13.95
C ASP A 118 18.18 -4.69 12.90
#